data_AF-A0A4Y7U4J7-F1
#
_entry.id   AF-A0A4Y7U4J7-F1
#
_cell.length_a   1.000
_cell.length_b   1.000
_cell.length_c   1.000
_cell.angle_alpha   90.00
_cell.angle_beta   90.00
_cell.angle_gamma   90.00
#
_symmetry.space_group_name_H-M   'P 1'
#
loop_
_entity.id
_entity.type
_entity.pdbx_description
1 polymer ?
#
loop_
_entity_poly.entity_id
_entity_poly.type
_entity_poly.pdbx_seq_one_letter_code
_entity_poly.pdbx_strand_id
1 'polypeptide(L)'
;EKTSPGDSISQYSRLSARYLRKEINLKKQIKSAKVYLMGLGMYELYINGTKIGNQVLAPVPTDYTKNIKYNVFDVTSQLKEGKNMLGTILGNGRFFTMRQDYKPYKIKTFGYPKMALQLFVEYTDGTKDIIRTD
;
A
#
# COMPACT_ATOMS: atom_id res chain seq x y z
N GLU A 1 12.59 3.88 8.85
CA GLU A 1 11.82 5.14 8.74
C GLU A 1 12.78 6.25 8.35
N LYS A 2 12.70 6.80 7.14
CA LYS A 2 13.56 7.93 6.75
C LYS A 2 12.96 8.74 5.60
N THR A 3 13.36 9.99 5.52
CA THR A 3 13.18 10.84 4.35
C THR A 3 13.96 10.26 3.16
N SER A 4 13.44 10.49 1.97
CA SER A 4 14.15 10.23 0.71
C SER A 4 14.97 11.46 0.32
N PRO A 5 16.00 11.32 -0.53
CA PRO A 5 16.67 12.46 -1.13
C PRO A 5 15.66 13.45 -1.73
N GLY A 6 15.80 14.73 -1.38
CA GLY A 6 14.90 15.79 -1.80
C GLY A 6 13.66 16.00 -0.91
N ASP A 7 13.36 15.12 0.05
CA ASP A 7 12.33 15.43 1.03
C ASP A 7 12.81 16.53 2.00
N SER A 8 11.87 17.31 2.52
CA SER A 8 12.09 18.32 3.55
C SER A 8 10.99 18.22 4.59
N ILE A 9 11.36 18.25 5.86
CA ILE A 9 10.43 18.36 6.99
C ILE A 9 10.46 19.75 7.63
N SER A 10 11.03 20.74 6.92
CA SER A 10 11.05 22.15 7.35
C SER A 10 9.65 22.80 7.26
N GLN A 11 9.58 24.11 7.51
CA GLN A 11 8.37 24.91 7.39
C GLN A 11 7.61 24.67 6.08
N TYR A 12 8.33 24.55 4.96
CA TYR A 12 7.78 24.18 3.65
C TYR A 12 8.00 22.70 3.35
N SER A 13 7.45 21.85 4.21
CA SER A 13 7.68 20.41 4.11
C SER A 13 7.30 19.85 2.72
N ARG A 14 8.16 18.99 2.18
CA ARG A 14 7.94 18.20 0.97
C ARG A 14 8.22 16.74 1.30
N LEU A 15 7.24 15.87 1.13
CA LEU A 15 7.39 14.43 1.33
C LEU A 15 6.84 13.73 0.09
N SER A 16 7.75 13.14 -0.68
CA SER A 16 7.46 12.51 -1.97
C SER A 16 6.70 11.19 -1.80
N ALA A 17 5.81 10.86 -2.74
CA ALA A 17 5.17 9.56 -2.75
C ALA A 17 6.21 8.42 -2.87
N ARG A 18 5.99 7.30 -2.18
CA ARG A 18 6.90 6.16 -2.21
C ARG A 18 6.39 5.11 -3.19
N TYR A 19 7.27 4.63 -4.06
CA TYR A 19 6.97 3.54 -4.98
C TYR A 19 7.64 2.29 -4.43
N LEU A 20 6.83 1.28 -4.10
CA LEU A 20 7.27 -0.02 -3.60
C LEU A 20 6.93 -1.07 -4.65
N ARG A 21 7.82 -2.06 -4.84
CA ARG A 21 7.59 -3.16 -5.78
C ARG A 21 8.11 -4.48 -5.25
N LYS A 22 7.45 -5.57 -5.63
CA LYS A 22 7.88 -6.94 -5.33
C LYS A 22 7.58 -7.85 -6.52
N GLU A 23 8.61 -8.53 -7.01
CA GLU A 23 8.44 -9.64 -7.95
C GLU A 23 8.04 -10.89 -7.16
N ILE A 24 7.07 -11.63 -7.67
CA ILE A 24 6.66 -12.94 -7.13
C ILE A 24 6.61 -13.94 -8.28
N ASN A 25 6.81 -15.22 -7.98
CA ASN A 25 6.73 -16.29 -8.97
C ASN A 25 5.75 -17.37 -8.50
N LEU A 26 4.59 -17.47 -9.15
CA LEU A 26 3.53 -18.43 -8.82
C LEU A 26 3.65 -19.64 -9.74
N LYS A 27 3.99 -20.81 -9.21
CA LYS A 27 4.41 -21.97 -10.02
C LYS A 27 3.28 -22.91 -10.44
N LYS A 28 2.03 -22.54 -10.15
CA LYS A 28 0.87 -23.41 -10.28
C LYS A 28 -0.31 -22.62 -10.83
N GLN A 29 -1.25 -23.34 -11.43
CA GLN A 29 -2.50 -22.77 -11.92
C GLN A 29 -3.34 -22.20 -10.76
N ILE A 30 -3.64 -20.91 -10.86
CA ILE A 30 -4.38 -20.16 -9.84
C ILE A 30 -5.87 -20.49 -9.95
N LYS A 31 -6.49 -20.82 -8.81
CA LYS A 31 -7.94 -20.98 -8.67
C LYS A 31 -8.60 -19.70 -8.20
N SER A 32 -8.03 -19.04 -7.19
CA SER A 32 -8.48 -17.73 -6.71
C SER A 32 -7.35 -16.97 -6.04
N ALA A 33 -7.42 -15.64 -6.05
CA ALA A 33 -6.46 -14.80 -5.36
C ALA A 33 -7.09 -13.55 -4.78
N LYS A 34 -6.72 -13.21 -3.54
CA LYS A 34 -7.19 -12.01 -2.84
C LYS A 34 -6.03 -11.23 -2.24
N VAL A 35 -6.08 -9.90 -2.38
CA VAL A 35 -5.14 -8.99 -1.73
C VAL A 35 -5.83 -8.28 -0.59
N TYR A 36 -5.20 -8.33 0.58
CA TYR A 36 -5.54 -7.58 1.77
C TYR A 36 -4.51 -6.47 1.91
N LEU A 37 -4.94 -5.21 1.83
CA LEU A 37 -4.03 -4.07 1.82
C LEU A 37 -4.49 -2.99 2.79
N MET A 38 -3.57 -2.56 3.65
CA MET A 38 -3.70 -1.36 4.47
C MET A 38 -2.60 -0.36 4.14
N GLY A 39 -2.98 0.91 4.06
CA GLY A 39 -2.06 2.03 3.96
C GLY A 39 -2.14 2.91 5.20
N LEU A 40 -1.02 3.10 5.87
CA LEU A 40 -0.84 4.17 6.84
C LEU A 40 -0.47 5.43 6.06
N GLY A 41 -1.49 6.18 5.65
CA GLY A 41 -1.40 7.25 4.66
C GLY A 41 -2.46 7.04 3.59
N MET A 42 -2.05 7.05 2.33
CA MET A 42 -2.86 6.62 1.19
C MET A 42 -2.08 5.59 0.36
N TYR A 43 -2.77 4.75 -0.42
CA TYR A 43 -2.14 3.84 -1.36
C TYR A 43 -2.86 3.80 -2.72
N GLU A 44 -2.10 3.43 -3.76
CA GLU A 44 -2.63 2.87 -5.00
C GLU A 44 -1.89 1.56 -5.32
N LEU A 45 -2.64 0.48 -5.56
CA LEU A 45 -2.08 -0.84 -5.86
C LEU A 45 -2.15 -1.11 -7.37
N TYR A 46 -1.07 -1.68 -7.88
CA TYR A 46 -0.92 -2.14 -9.25
C TYR A 46 -0.44 -3.59 -9.26
N ILE A 47 -1.00 -4.41 -10.14
CA ILE A 47 -0.53 -5.77 -10.40
C ILE A 47 -0.32 -5.89 -11.91
N ASN A 48 0.88 -6.28 -12.31
CA ASN A 48 1.27 -6.43 -13.71
C ASN A 48 0.96 -5.19 -14.58
N GLY A 49 1.07 -3.99 -14.00
CA GLY A 49 0.79 -2.72 -14.67
C GLY A 49 -0.67 -2.25 -14.59
N THR A 50 -1.59 -3.10 -14.13
CA THR A 50 -3.02 -2.78 -14.01
C THR A 50 -3.35 -2.26 -12.61
N LYS A 51 -4.03 -1.10 -12.52
CA LYS A 51 -4.52 -0.55 -11.26
C LYS A 51 -5.61 -1.46 -10.66
N ILE A 52 -5.52 -1.72 -9.35
CA ILE A 52 -6.47 -2.55 -8.62
C ILE A 52 -7.51 -1.69 -7.93
N GLY A 53 -8.78 -1.93 -8.29
CA GLY A 53 -9.92 -1.16 -7.80
C GLY A 53 -10.05 0.23 -8.45
N ASN A 54 -11.14 0.93 -8.13
CA ASN A 54 -11.48 2.26 -8.65
C ASN A 54 -11.54 3.33 -7.56
N GLN A 55 -11.28 2.95 -6.30
CA GLN A 55 -11.24 3.85 -5.18
C GLN A 55 -10.13 4.89 -5.33
N VAL A 56 -10.44 6.11 -4.92
CA VAL A 56 -9.49 7.22 -4.82
C VAL A 56 -9.29 7.58 -3.36
N LEU A 57 -8.11 8.09 -3.02
CA LEU A 57 -7.77 8.48 -1.64
C LEU A 57 -7.94 7.35 -0.62
N ALA A 58 -7.74 6.09 -1.04
CA ALA A 58 -7.81 4.94 -0.16
C ALA A 58 -6.54 4.80 0.70
N PRO A 59 -6.63 4.24 1.92
CA PRO A 59 -7.85 3.85 2.62
C PRO A 59 -8.50 5.06 3.32
N VAL A 60 -9.70 4.85 3.87
CA VAL A 60 -10.37 5.85 4.71
C VAL A 60 -9.49 6.26 5.89
N PRO A 61 -9.32 7.55 6.19
CA PRO A 61 -8.57 7.99 7.36
C PRO A 61 -9.31 7.64 8.65
N THR A 62 -8.55 7.19 9.65
CA THR A 62 -9.05 6.86 10.99
C THR A 62 -8.16 7.50 12.06
N ASP A 63 -8.55 7.37 13.33
CA ASP A 63 -7.57 7.50 14.41
C ASP A 63 -6.63 6.28 14.36
N TYR A 64 -5.47 6.48 13.74
CA TYR A 64 -4.46 5.44 13.55
C TYR A 64 -3.86 4.90 14.85
N THR A 65 -4.13 5.53 16.02
CA THR A 65 -3.76 4.96 17.32
C THR A 65 -4.78 3.97 17.88
N LYS A 66 -5.99 3.93 17.32
CA LYS A 66 -7.08 3.04 17.76
C LYS A 66 -7.35 1.93 16.77
N ASN A 67 -7.37 2.25 15.47
CA ASN A 67 -7.62 1.25 14.43
C ASN A 67 -7.12 1.71 13.05
N ILE A 68 -6.86 0.71 12.20
CA ILE A 68 -6.47 0.90 10.80
C ILE A 68 -7.41 0.05 9.95
N LYS A 69 -7.99 0.63 8.90
CA LYS A 69 -8.82 -0.10 7.95
C LYS A 69 -7.97 -0.67 6.82
N TYR A 70 -8.36 -1.84 6.34
CA TYR A 70 -7.79 -2.47 5.17
C TYR A 70 -8.89 -2.71 4.13
N ASN A 71 -8.49 -2.80 2.86
CA ASN A 71 -9.37 -3.20 1.78
C ASN A 71 -9.00 -4.61 1.31
N VAL A 72 -9.99 -5.30 0.76
CA VAL A 72 -9.81 -6.61 0.13
C VAL A 72 -10.21 -6.49 -1.32
N PHE A 73 -9.34 -6.98 -2.21
CA PHE A 73 -9.59 -7.02 -3.64
C PHE A 73 -9.48 -8.46 -4.12
N ASP A 74 -10.43 -8.89 -4.94
CA ASP A 74 -10.22 -10.06 -5.79
C ASP A 74 -9.24 -9.67 -6.91
N VAL A 75 -8.13 -10.40 -7.00
CA VAL A 75 -7.08 -10.15 -7.98
C VAL A 75 -6.82 -11.37 -8.88
N THR A 76 -7.76 -12.31 -8.90
CA THR A 76 -7.60 -13.60 -9.58
C THR A 76 -7.24 -13.42 -11.06
N SER A 77 -7.92 -12.50 -11.75
CA SER A 77 -7.71 -12.25 -13.19
C SER A 77 -6.51 -11.36 -13.51
N GLN A 78 -5.88 -10.74 -12.51
CA GLN A 78 -4.72 -9.88 -12.67
C GLN A 78 -3.39 -10.62 -12.46
N LEU A 79 -3.45 -11.85 -11.94
CA LEU A 79 -2.30 -12.71 -11.76
C LEU A 79 -2.23 -13.78 -12.85
N LYS A 80 -1.02 -14.26 -13.09
CA LYS A 80 -0.73 -15.36 -14.02
C LYS A 80 0.20 -16.38 -13.38
N GLU A 81 0.24 -17.57 -13.96
CA GLU A 81 1.32 -18.51 -13.66
C GLU A 81 2.67 -17.92 -14.11
N GLY A 82 3.71 -18.15 -13.32
CA GLY A 82 5.03 -17.56 -13.47
C GLY A 82 5.20 -16.22 -12.77
N LYS A 83 5.99 -15.33 -13.39
CA LYS A 83 6.39 -14.05 -12.81
C LYS A 83 5.25 -13.03 -12.81
N ASN A 84 5.03 -12.41 -11.66
CA ASN A 84 4.11 -11.31 -11.47
C ASN A 84 4.81 -10.16 -10.74
N MET A 85 4.36 -8.93 -11.02
CA MET A 85 4.86 -7.73 -10.38
C MET A 85 3.75 -7.09 -9.55
N LEU A 86 3.99 -6.94 -8.25
CA LEU A 86 3.17 -6.13 -7.36
C LEU A 86 3.84 -4.75 -7.23
N GLY A 87 3.07 -3.68 -7.38
CA GLY A 87 3.54 -2.30 -7.22
C GLY A 87 2.56 -1.48 -6.39
N THR A 88 3.06 -0.70 -5.44
CA THR A 88 2.22 0.17 -4.61
C THR A 88 2.82 1.57 -4.56
N ILE A 89 1.98 2.58 -4.79
CA ILE A 89 2.32 3.98 -4.57
C ILE A 89 1.76 4.38 -3.21
N LEU A 90 2.59 4.92 -2.31
CA LEU A 90 2.17 5.41 -1.00
C LEU A 90 2.19 6.93 -0.93
N GLY A 91 1.04 7.50 -0.58
CA GLY A 91 0.86 8.92 -0.32
C GLY A 91 0.79 9.25 1.17
N ASN A 92 1.00 10.52 1.50
CA ASN A 92 1.05 11.02 2.88
C ASN A 92 -0.26 10.81 3.65
N GLY A 93 -1.39 11.04 2.98
CA GLY A 93 -2.72 10.99 3.58
C GLY A 93 -2.83 11.84 4.84
N ARG A 94 -3.61 11.37 5.82
CA ARG A 94 -3.69 11.97 7.17
C ARG A 94 -2.65 11.41 8.14
N PHE A 95 -1.80 10.47 7.69
CA PHE A 95 -0.80 9.83 8.54
C PHE A 95 0.42 10.74 8.77
N PHE A 96 0.82 11.46 7.71
CA PHE A 96 1.83 12.51 7.78
C PHE A 96 1.24 13.88 7.44
N THR A 97 1.34 14.84 8.35
CA THR A 97 0.82 16.19 8.09
C THR A 97 1.92 17.12 7.59
N MET A 98 1.67 17.73 6.42
CA MET A 98 2.57 18.72 5.82
C MET A 98 2.41 20.13 6.43
N ARG A 99 3.50 20.91 6.38
CA ARG A 99 3.61 22.34 6.70
C ARG A 99 3.16 22.65 8.12
N GLN A 100 3.58 21.83 9.08
CA GLN A 100 3.23 22.01 10.50
C GLN A 100 3.72 23.35 11.04
N ASP A 101 4.94 23.75 10.69
CA ASP A 101 5.56 24.96 11.22
C ASP A 101 5.08 26.25 10.55
N TYR A 102 4.29 26.11 9.49
CA TYR A 102 3.53 27.21 8.92
C TYR A 102 2.16 27.43 9.61
N LYS A 103 1.62 26.40 10.26
CA LYS A 103 0.24 26.43 10.79
C LYS A 103 0.20 26.91 12.25
N PRO A 104 -0.80 27.73 12.64
CA PRO A 104 -0.97 28.17 14.02
C PRO A 104 -1.41 27.04 14.95
N TYR A 105 -2.08 26.00 14.41
CA TYR A 105 -2.47 24.80 15.13
C TYR A 105 -1.74 23.57 14.58
N LYS A 106 -1.28 22.69 15.48
CA LYS A 106 -0.58 21.46 15.12
C LYS A 106 -1.58 20.31 14.99
N ILE A 107 -1.49 19.59 13.89
CA ILE A 107 -2.22 18.32 13.70
C ILE A 107 -1.29 17.18 14.10
N LYS A 108 -1.80 16.10 14.68
CA LYS A 108 -0.96 14.95 14.99
C LYS A 108 -0.33 14.36 13.72
N THR A 109 0.96 14.10 13.78
CA THR A 109 1.67 13.25 12.80
C THR A 109 1.90 11.90 13.46
N PHE A 110 1.54 10.83 12.76
CA PHE A 110 1.65 9.46 13.29
C PHE A 110 2.95 8.78 12.83
N GLY A 111 3.52 9.25 11.72
CA GLY A 111 4.80 8.78 11.19
C GLY A 111 4.90 9.07 9.69
N TYR A 112 5.91 8.48 9.04
CA TYR A 112 6.00 8.45 7.58
C TYR A 112 5.05 7.40 6.99
N PRO A 113 4.60 7.55 5.73
CA PRO A 113 3.72 6.58 5.10
C PRO A 113 4.29 5.16 5.12
N LYS A 114 3.43 4.19 5.48
CA LYS A 114 3.75 2.76 5.51
C LYS A 114 2.59 1.96 4.95
N MET A 115 2.83 0.68 4.68
CA MET A 115 1.77 -0.24 4.28
C MET A 115 2.02 -1.62 4.86
N ALA A 116 0.95 -2.42 4.89
CA ALA A 116 1.06 -3.86 4.98
C ALA A 116 0.15 -4.47 3.92
N LEU A 117 0.66 -5.48 3.22
CA LEU A 117 -0.08 -6.21 2.21
C LEU A 117 0.10 -7.72 2.43
N GLN A 118 -1.00 -8.45 2.27
CA GLN A 118 -1.01 -9.90 2.18
C GLN A 118 -1.74 -10.32 0.91
N LEU A 119 -1.04 -11.00 0.00
CA LEU A 119 -1.63 -11.71 -1.13
C LEU A 119 -1.85 -13.16 -0.73
N PHE A 120 -3.09 -13.62 -0.80
CA PHE A 120 -3.48 -15.00 -0.57
C PHE A 120 -3.85 -15.62 -1.93
N VAL A 121 -3.21 -16.74 -2.27
CA VAL A 121 -3.45 -17.47 -3.53
C VAL A 121 -3.86 -18.89 -3.18
N GLU A 122 -4.98 -19.34 -3.74
CA GLU A 122 -5.40 -20.75 -3.75
C GLU A 122 -5.21 -21.30 -5.15
N TYR A 123 -4.61 -22.49 -5.26
CA TYR A 123 -4.34 -23.16 -6.52
C TYR A 123 -5.39 -24.24 -6.82
N THR A 124 -5.44 -24.68 -8.07
CA THR A 124 -6.38 -25.73 -8.51
C THR A 124 -6.10 -27.09 -7.88
N ASP A 125 -4.88 -27.35 -7.43
CA ASP A 125 -4.47 -28.55 -6.68
C ASP A 125 -4.82 -28.50 -5.18
N GLY A 126 -5.48 -27.41 -4.72
CA GLY A 126 -5.88 -27.20 -3.32
C GLY A 126 -4.79 -26.64 -2.41
N THR A 127 -3.55 -26.48 -2.89
CA THR A 127 -2.48 -25.84 -2.12
C THR A 127 -2.63 -24.31 -2.10
N LYS A 128 -1.89 -23.64 -1.20
CA LYS A 128 -2.03 -22.21 -0.94
C LYS A 128 -0.66 -21.54 -0.79
N ASP A 129 -0.56 -20.31 -1.29
CA ASP A 129 0.57 -19.42 -1.03
C ASP A 129 0.11 -18.13 -0.34
N ILE A 130 0.97 -17.61 0.54
CA ILE A 130 0.76 -16.33 1.21
C ILE A 130 2.01 -15.46 1.07
N ILE A 131 1.90 -14.40 0.29
CA ILE A 131 2.98 -13.42 0.10
C ILE A 131 2.68 -12.19 0.95
N ARG A 132 3.68 -11.72 1.70
CA ARG A 132 3.58 -10.55 2.58
C ARG A 132 4.61 -9.49 2.23
N THR A 133 4.31 -8.24 2.61
CA THR A 133 5.31 -7.19 2.79
C THR A 133 6.30 -7.56 3.88
N ASP A 134 7.57 -7.24 3.64
CA ASP A 134 8.73 -7.45 4.51
C ASP A 134 9.46 -6.13 4.80
#